data_AF-A0A3B5KU41-F1
#
_entry.id   AF-A0A3B5KU41-F1
#
_cell.length_a   1.000
_cell.length_b   1.000
_cell.length_c   1.000
_cell.angle_alpha   90.00
_cell.angle_beta   90.00
_cell.angle_gamma   90.00
#
_symmetry.space_group_name_H-M   'P 1'
#
loop_
_entity.id
_entity.type
_entity.pdbx_description
1 polymer ?
#
loop_
_entity_poly.entity_id
_entity_poly.type
_entity_poly.pdbx_seq_one_letter_code
_entity_poly.pdbx_strand_id
1 'polypeptide(L)' 'MWNPNTPVSEDCLYLNVWAPMFKTPTPQPADSVPVLVWIYGGSFMSGTSTLDIYQGHFLCKSQKVVVVSMNYR' A
#
# COMPACT_ATOMS: atom_id res chain seq x y z
N MET A 1 -19.33 -0.65 -3.07
CA MET A 1 -17.99 -0.79 -3.70
C MET A 1 -16.89 -0.14 -2.86
N TRP A 2 -17.16 1.01 -2.21
CA TRP A 2 -16.19 1.72 -1.36
C TRP A 2 -16.42 1.56 0.15
N ASN A 3 -17.08 0.47 0.55
CA ASN A 3 -17.35 0.21 1.96
C ASN A 3 -16.12 -0.42 2.61
N PRO A 4 -15.84 -0.16 3.90
CA PRO A 4 -14.80 -0.86 4.63
C PRO A 4 -14.96 -2.38 4.51
N ASN A 5 -13.88 -3.08 4.19
CA ASN A 5 -13.80 -4.54 4.20
C ASN A 5 -13.09 -5.09 5.45
N THR A 6 -12.82 -4.22 6.42
CA THR A 6 -12.26 -4.52 7.74
C THR A 6 -13.10 -3.81 8.82
N PRO A 7 -13.03 -4.23 10.10
CA PRO A 7 -13.72 -3.54 11.20
C PRO A 7 -13.33 -2.07 11.28
N VAL A 8 -14.32 -1.20 11.53
CA VAL A 8 -14.11 0.23 11.72
C VAL A 8 -13.65 0.51 13.14
N SER A 9 -12.57 1.29 13.29
CA SER A 9 -11.97 1.69 14.56
C SER A 9 -11.32 3.07 14.43
N GLU A 10 -11.22 3.83 15.52
CA GLU A 10 -10.37 5.03 15.58
C GLU A 10 -8.87 4.67 15.67
N ASP A 11 -8.57 3.47 16.16
CA ASP A 11 -7.26 2.85 16.02
C ASP A 11 -7.11 2.31 14.59
N CYS A 12 -6.86 3.22 13.64
CA CYS A 12 -6.82 2.93 12.21
C CYS A 12 -5.58 3.47 11.49
N LEU A 13 -4.67 4.18 12.17
CA LEU A 13 -3.50 4.84 11.57
C LEU A 13 -2.36 3.83 11.27
N TYR A 14 -2.65 2.91 10.36
CA TYR A 14 -1.75 1.89 9.86
C TYR A 14 -1.40 2.14 8.39
N LEU A 15 -0.30 1.53 7.96
CA LEU A 15 0.13 1.52 6.57
C LEU A 15 0.47 0.11 6.10
N ASN A 16 0.39 -0.10 4.79
CA ASN A 16 0.74 -1.34 4.12
C ASN A 16 1.98 -1.10 3.24
N VAL A 17 2.89 -2.07 3.18
CA VAL A 17 4.08 -2.03 2.32
C VAL A 17 4.15 -3.30 1.48
N TRP A 18 4.21 -3.14 0.16
CA TRP A 18 4.57 -4.20 -0.79
C TRP A 18 5.94 -3.89 -1.36
N ALA A 19 6.88 -4.81 -1.16
CA ALA A 19 8.23 -4.71 -1.68
C ALA A 19 8.51 -5.88 -2.65
N PRO A 20 9.27 -5.65 -3.74
CA PRO A 20 9.66 -6.72 -4.63
C PRO A 20 10.58 -7.69 -3.89
N MET A 21 10.57 -8.95 -4.32
CA MET A 21 11.49 -9.95 -3.77
C MET A 21 12.92 -9.61 -4.21
N PHE A 22 13.77 -9.25 -3.25
CA PHE A 22 15.19 -9.01 -3.47
C PHE A 22 15.96 -10.35 -3.51
N LYS A 23 17.07 -10.39 -4.25
CA LYS A 23 17.88 -11.62 -4.40
C LYS A 23 18.61 -12.01 -3.11
N THR A 24 18.88 -11.04 -2.24
CA THR A 24 19.57 -11.22 -0.96
C THR A 24 18.66 -10.81 0.19
N PRO A 25 18.85 -11.39 1.39
CA PRO A 25 18.06 -11.02 2.58
C PRO A 25 18.22 -9.55 2.96
N THR A 26 19.40 -8.98 2.68
CA THR A 26 19.73 -7.57 2.85
C THR A 26 19.81 -6.92 1.47
N PRO A 27 18.88 -5.98 1.14
CA PRO A 27 18.95 -5.21 -0.10
C PRO A 27 20.25 -4.43 -0.17
N GLN A 28 20.90 -4.43 -1.32
CA GLN A 28 22.08 -3.60 -1.59
C GLN A 28 21.64 -2.23 -2.13
N PRO A 29 22.51 -1.20 -2.11
CA PRO A 29 22.19 0.09 -2.73
C PRO A 29 21.77 -0.02 -4.20
N ALA A 30 22.35 -0.98 -4.93
CA ALA A 30 21.99 -1.28 -6.32
C ALA A 30 20.58 -1.89 -6.50
N ASP A 31 19.96 -2.37 -5.42
CA ASP A 31 18.60 -2.89 -5.41
C ASP A 31 17.55 -1.80 -5.12
N SER A 32 17.97 -0.54 -5.02
CA SER A 32 17.06 0.58 -4.83
C SER A 32 16.05 0.67 -5.97
N VAL A 33 14.77 0.78 -5.60
CA VAL A 33 13.65 0.90 -6.53
C VAL A 33 12.80 2.13 -6.17
N PRO A 34 12.05 2.70 -7.14
CA PRO A 34 11.13 3.78 -6.85
C PRO A 34 10.06 3.38 -5.81
N VAL A 35 9.62 4.35 -5.03
CA VAL A 35 8.52 4.20 -4.05
C VAL A 35 7.29 4.94 -4.59
N LEU A 36 6.18 4.20 -4.70
CA LEU A 36 4.87 4.77 -5.01
C LEU A 36 4.02 4.77 -3.74
N VAL A 37 3.53 5.94 -3.36
CA VAL A 37 2.66 6.11 -2.19
C VAL A 37 1.24 6.40 -2.66
N TRP A 38 0.30 5.51 -2.32
CA TRP A 38 -1.10 5.60 -2.68
C TRP A 38 -1.93 6.21 -1.55
N ILE A 39 -2.75 7.21 -1.91
CA ILE A 39 -3.73 7.86 -1.04
C ILE A 39 -5.10 7.59 -1.65
N TYR A 40 -5.96 6.87 -0.92
CA TYR A 40 -7.30 6.58 -1.43
C TYR A 40 -8.16 7.85 -1.50
N GLY A 41 -9.15 7.83 -2.39
CA GLY A 41 -10.18 8.86 -2.47
C GLY A 41 -11.37 8.56 -1.55
N GLY A 42 -12.40 9.39 -1.63
CA GLY A 42 -13.60 9.30 -0.78
C GLY A 42 -13.97 10.62 -0.13
N SER A 43 -13.57 11.73 -0.75
CA SER A 43 -13.95 13.10 -0.41
C SER A 43 -13.68 13.51 1.04
N PHE A 44 -12.66 12.92 1.68
CA PHE A 44 -12.33 13.13 3.10
C PHE A 44 -13.44 12.69 4.08
N MET A 45 -14.42 11.91 3.61
CA MET A 45 -15.54 11.42 4.42
C MET A 45 -15.57 9.89 4.49
N SER A 46 -14.86 9.21 3.60
CA SER A 46 -14.86 7.76 3.46
C SER A 46 -13.59 7.27 2.75
N GLY A 47 -13.40 5.95 2.72
CA GLY A 47 -12.29 5.28 2.05
C GLY A 47 -11.46 4.41 3.00
N THR A 48 -10.69 3.49 2.44
CA THR A 48 -9.73 2.66 3.18
C THR A 48 -8.64 2.15 2.23
N SER A 49 -7.42 1.98 2.74
CA SER A 49 -6.31 1.38 1.99
C SER A 49 -6.47 -0.12 1.76
N THR A 50 -7.43 -0.77 2.45
CA THR A 50 -7.59 -2.22 2.49
C THR A 50 -8.45 -2.81 1.38
N LEU A 51 -9.08 -1.98 0.53
CA LEU A 51 -9.93 -2.49 -0.57
C LEU A 51 -9.13 -3.35 -1.54
N ASP A 52 -9.73 -4.45 -2.01
CA ASP A 52 -9.05 -5.40 -2.90
C ASP A 52 -8.52 -4.78 -4.20
N ILE A 53 -9.22 -3.75 -4.70
CA ILE A 53 -8.80 -2.98 -5.88
C ILE A 53 -7.51 -2.18 -5.68
N TYR A 54 -7.12 -1.91 -4.43
CA TYR A 54 -5.91 -1.16 -4.06
C TYR A 54 -4.74 -2.05 -3.66
N GLN A 55 -4.87 -3.38 -3.74
CA GLN A 55 -3.75 -4.25 -3.38
C GLN A 55 -2.54 -4.01 -4.29
N GLY A 56 -1.42 -3.60 -3.68
CA GLY A 56 -0.21 -3.20 -4.40
C GLY A 56 0.60 -4.34 -5.03
N HIS A 57 0.23 -5.61 -4.81
CA HIS A 57 1.07 -6.76 -5.16
C HIS A 57 1.32 -6.90 -6.67
N PHE A 58 0.31 -6.66 -7.52
CA PHE A 58 0.49 -6.72 -8.98
C PHE A 58 1.42 -5.61 -9.48
N LEU A 59 1.23 -4.38 -8.99
CA LEU A 59 2.05 -3.23 -9.39
C LEU A 59 3.50 -3.38 -8.92
N CYS A 60 3.68 -3.79 -7.67
CA CYS A 60 4.98 -4.06 -7.07
C CYS A 60 5.78 -5.09 -7.90
N LYS A 61 5.14 -6.21 -8.26
CA LYS A 61 5.76 -7.29 -9.05
C LYS A 61 6.04 -6.89 -10.50
N SER A 62 5.07 -6.26 -11.17
CA SER A 62 5.16 -5.97 -12.60
C SER A 62 6.10 -4.81 -12.94
N GLN A 63 6.12 -3.77 -12.10
CA GLN A 63 6.91 -2.55 -12.35
C GLN A 63 8.20 -2.47 -11.53
N LYS A 64 8.45 -3.47 -10.67
CA LYS A 64 9.61 -3.50 -9.77
C LYS A 64 9.71 -2.21 -8.94
N VAL A 65 8.64 -1.89 -8.22
CA VAL A 65 8.52 -0.72 -7.34
C VAL A 65 8.10 -1.15 -5.94
N VAL A 66 8.44 -0.34 -4.94
CA VAL A 66 7.81 -0.45 -3.62
C VAL A 66 6.48 0.29 -3.69
N VAL A 67 5.41 -0.34 -3.23
CA VAL A 67 4.09 0.30 -3.11
C VAL A 67 3.78 0.46 -1.63
N VAL A 68 3.39 1.67 -1.24
CA VAL A 68 2.95 2.00 0.11
C VAL A 68 1.54 2.57 0.03
N SER A 69 0.69 2.19 0.96
CA SER A 69 -0.65 2.81 1.14
C SER A 69 -0.88 3.05 2.61
N MET A 70 -1.64 4.08 2.99
CA MET A 70 -1.95 4.35 4.39
C MET A 70 -3.44 4.61 4.61
N ASN A 71 -3.88 4.40 5.85
CA ASN A 71 -5.12 4.97 6.34
C ASN A 71 -4.89 6.37 6.92
N TYR A 72 -5.85 7.25 6.68
CA TYR A 72 -5.92 8.60 7.23
C TYR A 72 -7.35 8.89 7.71
N ARG A 73 -7.47 9.81 8.68
CA ARG A 73 -8.74 10.28 9.23
C ARG A 73 -9.32 11.40 8.39
#